data_AF-A0A820I6M1-F1
#
_entry.id   AF-A0A820I6M1-F1
#
_cell.length_a   1.000
_cell.length_b   1.000
_cell.length_c   1.000
_cell.angle_alpha   90.00
_cell.angle_beta   90.00
_cell.angle_gamma   90.00
#
_symmetry.space_group_name_H-M   'P 1'
#
loop_
_entity.id
_entity.type
_entity.pdbx_description
1 polymer ?
#
loop_
_entity_poly.entity_id
_entity_poly.type
_entity_poly.pdbx_seq_one_letter_code
_entity_poly.pdbx_strand_id
1 'polypeptide(L)'
;MSSASQLKTNENDEKSHSLTNGSAPLLNGEVEEVCRGLLKTPKRAAEAILFFTKGYEQSVLDVVSDAIFDEECDNMVVIKGIDIYSLCEHH
;
A
#
# COMPACT_ATOMS: atom_id res chain seq x y z
N MET A 1 -22.06 -1.29 10.66
CA MET A 1 -20.87 -1.33 9.78
C MET A 1 -19.92 -0.12 9.96
N SER A 2 -19.92 0.60 11.10
CA SER A 2 -19.20 1.89 11.24
C SER A 2 -17.88 1.84 12.04
N SER A 3 -17.69 0.88 12.96
CA SER A 3 -16.51 0.90 13.85
C SER A 3 -15.25 0.26 13.28
N ALA A 4 -15.35 -0.80 12.48
CA ALA A 4 -14.17 -1.48 11.93
C ALA A 4 -13.45 -0.65 10.85
N SER A 5 -14.19 0.15 10.08
CA SER A 5 -13.62 1.08 9.11
C SER A 5 -12.95 2.28 9.79
N GLN A 6 -13.55 2.82 10.87
CA GLN A 6 -12.98 3.91 11.66
C GLN A 6 -11.71 3.51 12.42
N LEU A 7 -11.61 2.28 12.92
CA LEU A 7 -10.37 1.78 13.52
C LEU A 7 -9.24 1.65 12.48
N LYS A 8 -9.53 1.09 11.30
CA LYS A 8 -8.54 0.92 10.22
C LYS A 8 -8.06 2.26 9.64
N THR A 9 -8.90 3.29 9.62
CA THR A 9 -8.45 4.64 9.21
C THR A 9 -7.51 5.24 10.24
N ASN A 10 -7.84 5.14 11.53
CA ASN A 10 -7.02 5.71 12.60
C ASN A 10 -5.64 5.05 12.69
N GLU A 11 -5.55 3.72 12.52
CA GLU A 11 -4.27 2.99 12.55
C GLU A 11 -3.38 3.33 11.34
N ASN A 12 -3.99 3.49 10.16
CA ASN A 12 -3.27 3.94 8.97
C ASN A 12 -2.80 5.39 9.08
N ASP A 13 -3.57 6.27 9.72
CA ASP A 13 -3.18 7.65 9.97
C ASP A 13 -1.97 7.70 10.92
N GLU A 14 -1.96 6.92 11.99
CA GLU A 14 -0.79 6.81 12.90
C GLU A 14 0.46 6.27 12.20
N LYS A 15 0.31 5.20 11.40
CA LYS A 15 1.41 4.60 10.63
C LYS A 15 1.95 5.57 9.58
N SER A 16 1.07 6.33 8.93
CA SER A 16 1.44 7.37 7.95
C SER A 16 2.22 8.51 8.61
N HIS A 17 1.82 8.93 9.81
CA HIS A 17 2.52 9.95 10.59
C HIS A 17 3.93 9.49 11.00
N SER A 18 4.05 8.25 11.47
CA SER A 18 5.35 7.65 11.80
C SER A 18 6.30 7.60 10.60
N LEU A 19 5.81 7.10 9.46
CA LEU A 19 6.59 7.01 8.21
C LEU A 19 6.93 8.38 7.61
N THR A 20 6.04 9.36 7.75
CA THR A 20 6.29 10.75 7.34
C THR A 20 7.45 11.34 8.11
N ASN A 21 7.47 11.13 9.44
CA ASN A 21 8.56 11.61 10.29
C ASN A 21 9.88 10.88 10.01
N GLY A 22 9.83 9.58 9.71
CA GLY A 22 11.02 8.78 9.35
C GLY A 22 11.63 9.15 7.99
N SER A 23 10.81 9.62 7.03
CA SER A 23 11.26 9.97 5.68
C SER A 23 11.70 11.44 5.52
N ALA A 24 11.31 12.32 6.44
CA ALA A 24 11.67 13.74 6.41
C ALA A 24 13.20 14.01 6.39
N PRO A 25 14.05 13.30 7.17
CA PRO A 25 15.49 13.52 7.18
C PRO A 25 16.19 13.21 5.85
N LEU A 26 15.61 12.32 5.02
CA LEU A 26 16.18 11.91 3.73
C LEU A 26 16.14 13.02 2.67
N LEU A 27 15.37 14.09 2.91
CA LEU A 27 15.15 15.18 1.97
C LEU A 27 15.85 16.49 2.39
N ASN A 28 16.67 16.45 3.44
CA ASN A 28 17.46 17.60 3.90
C ASN A 28 18.70 17.79 3.00
N GLY A 29 18.47 18.21 1.75
CA GLY A 29 19.53 18.62 0.83
C GLY A 29 19.97 20.07 1.08
N GLU A 30 21.25 20.36 0.83
CA GLU A 30 21.95 21.61 1.14
C GLU A 30 21.44 22.88 0.41
N VAL A 31 20.37 22.78 -0.40
CA VAL A 31 19.91 23.85 -1.29
C VAL A 31 18.47 24.24 -0.94
N GLU A 32 18.29 25.41 -0.31
CA GLU A 32 17.01 25.95 0.16
C GLU A 32 15.91 26.02 -0.92
N GLU A 33 16.28 26.14 -2.20
CA GLU A 33 15.31 26.24 -3.30
C GLU A 33 14.63 24.91 -3.64
N VAL A 34 15.38 23.80 -3.58
CA VAL A 34 14.89 22.44 -3.86
C VAL A 34 13.88 22.00 -2.79
N CYS A 35 14.09 22.44 -1.55
CA CYS A 35 13.26 22.07 -0.41
C CYS A 35 11.81 22.61 -0.50
N ARG A 36 11.56 23.72 -1.20
CA ARG A 36 10.19 24.30 -1.32
C ARG A 36 9.21 23.36 -2.02
N GLY A 37 9.65 22.64 -3.05
CA GLY A 37 8.82 21.67 -3.78
C GLY A 37 8.67 20.32 -3.06
N LEU A 38 9.52 20.04 -2.06
CA LEU A 38 9.61 18.75 -1.37
C LEU A 38 8.90 18.71 -0.02
N LEU A 39 8.33 19.83 0.45
CA LEU A 39 7.66 19.90 1.76
C LEU A 39 6.60 18.81 1.97
N LYS A 40 5.89 18.40 0.91
CA LYS A 40 4.87 17.35 0.97
C LYS A 40 5.40 15.96 0.59
N THR A 41 6.65 15.84 0.17
CA THR A 41 7.25 14.57 -0.25
C THR A 41 7.32 13.54 0.86
N PRO A 42 7.69 13.87 2.13
CA PRO A 42 7.68 12.88 3.21
C PRO A 42 6.30 12.23 3.39
N LYS A 43 5.24 13.06 3.38
CA LYS A 43 3.86 12.57 3.50
C LYS A 43 3.47 11.68 2.32
N ARG A 44 3.73 12.13 1.07
CA ARG A 44 3.43 11.32 -0.12
C ARG A 44 4.21 10.01 -0.17
N ALA A 45 5.47 10.02 0.26
CA ALA A 45 6.29 8.82 0.33
C ALA A 45 5.75 7.84 1.37
N ALA A 46 5.36 8.32 2.56
CA ALA A 46 4.73 7.50 3.59
C ALA A 46 3.43 6.84 3.08
N GLU A 47 2.53 7.62 2.47
CA GLU A 47 1.28 7.11 1.89
C GLU A 47 1.53 6.09 0.77
N ALA A 48 2.53 6.34 -0.10
CA ALA A 48 2.90 5.42 -1.17
C ALA A 48 3.42 4.08 -0.63
N ILE A 49 4.29 4.11 0.38
CA ILE A 49 4.82 2.89 1.00
C ILE A 49 3.70 2.09 1.66
N LEU A 50 2.81 2.73 2.42
CA LEU A 50 1.65 2.06 2.99
C LEU A 50 0.79 1.39 1.92
N PHE A 51 0.58 2.07 0.78
CA PHE A 51 -0.16 1.49 -0.33
C PHE A 51 0.56 0.29 -0.97
N PHE A 52 1.87 0.40 -1.22
CA PHE A 52 2.64 -0.69 -1.83
C PHE A 52 2.74 -1.92 -0.93
N THR A 53 2.72 -1.72 0.39
CA THR A 53 2.81 -2.81 1.38
C THR A 53 1.45 -3.24 1.95
N LYS A 54 0.33 -2.72 1.43
CA LYS A 54 -1.02 -3.01 1.98
C LYS A 54 -1.38 -4.50 1.97
N GLY A 55 -0.74 -5.29 1.11
CA GLY A 55 -0.97 -6.74 0.99
C GLY A 55 -0.69 -7.52 2.28
N TYR A 56 0.18 -7.03 3.17
CA TYR A 56 0.45 -7.68 4.45
C TYR A 56 -0.75 -7.71 5.40
N GLU A 57 -1.72 -6.81 5.21
CA GLU A 57 -2.92 -6.70 6.05
C GLU A 57 -4.16 -7.30 5.36
N GLN A 58 -3.99 -7.95 4.19
CA GLN A 58 -5.07 -8.58 3.44
C GLN A 58 -5.17 -10.08 3.77
N SER A 59 -6.39 -10.58 3.91
CA SER A 59 -6.68 -12.01 4.07
C SER A 59 -7.10 -12.61 2.73
N VAL A 60 -6.57 -13.79 2.39
CA VAL A 60 -6.98 -14.52 1.17
C VAL A 60 -8.47 -14.84 1.21
N LEU A 61 -9.02 -15.18 2.38
CA LEU A 61 -10.45 -15.46 2.54
C LEU A 61 -11.30 -14.22 2.24
N ASP A 62 -10.86 -13.04 2.70
CA ASP A 62 -11.59 -11.79 2.44
C ASP A 62 -11.50 -11.37 0.97
N VAL A 63 -10.39 -11.69 0.29
CA VAL A 63 -10.16 -11.37 -1.12
C VAL A 63 -10.94 -12.30 -2.05
N VAL A 64 -10.95 -13.61 -1.78
CA VAL A 64 -11.68 -14.60 -2.58
C VAL A 64 -13.19 -14.54 -2.29
N SER A 65 -13.58 -14.28 -1.03
CA SER A 65 -14.98 -14.23 -0.61
C SER A 65 -15.72 -15.51 -1.06
N ASP A 66 -16.95 -15.38 -1.54
CA ASP A 66 -17.80 -16.48 -2.03
C ASP A 66 -17.65 -16.73 -3.55
N ALA A 67 -16.56 -16.30 -4.19
CA ALA A 67 -16.35 -16.43 -5.63
C ALA A 67 -15.87 -17.84 -6.05
N ILE A 68 -16.52 -18.87 -5.52
CA ILE A 68 -16.25 -20.28 -5.81
C ILE A 68 -17.51 -20.87 -6.45
N PHE A 69 -17.35 -21.50 -7.63
CA PHE A 69 -18.46 -22.01 -8.42
C PHE A 69 -18.21 -23.48 -8.78
N ASP A 70 -19.23 -24.31 -8.58
CA ASP A 70 -19.22 -25.71 -8.99
C ASP A 70 -19.70 -25.80 -10.45
N GLU A 71 -18.75 -26.02 -11.37
CA GLU A 71 -19.00 -26.18 -12.80
C GLU A 71 -18.27 -27.42 -13.32
N GLU A 72 -18.90 -28.16 -14.24
CA GLU A 72 -18.26 -29.30 -14.91
C GLU A 72 -17.22 -28.78 -15.92
N CYS A 73 -15.98 -28.57 -15.46
CA CYS A 73 -14.88 -28.07 -16.27
C CYS A 73 -13.63 -28.97 -16.12
N ASP A 74 -13.46 -29.91 -17.06
CA ASP A 74 -12.32 -30.85 -17.06
C ASP A 74 -11.09 -30.34 -17.82
N ASN A 75 -11.13 -29.10 -18.30
CA ASN A 75 -10.08 -28.50 -19.13
C ASN A 75 -9.31 -27.41 -18.39
N MET A 76 -8.04 -27.21 -18.76
CA MET A 76 -7.20 -26.16 -18.18
C MET A 76 -7.71 -24.76 -18.54
N VAL A 77 -7.93 -23.94 -17.52
CA VAL A 77 -8.24 -22.51 -17.65
C VAL A 77 -6.95 -21.70 -17.46
N VAL A 78 -6.63 -20.79 -18.38
CA VAL A 78 -5.45 -19.93 -18.30
C VAL A 78 -5.84 -18.47 -18.37
N ILE A 79 -5.47 -17.70 -17.34
CA ILE A 79 -5.63 -16.25 -17.30
C ILE A 79 -4.25 -15.63 -17.54
N LYS A 80 -4.13 -14.77 -18.56
CA LYS A 80 -2.90 -14.09 -18.95
C LYS A 80 -3.14 -12.58 -19.03
N GLY A 81 -2.06 -11.81 -18.97
CA GLY A 81 -2.13 -10.33 -19.04
C GLY A 81 -2.54 -9.68 -17.73
N ILE A 82 -2.15 -10.27 -16.59
CA ILE A 82 -2.32 -9.63 -15.27
C ILE A 82 -1.07 -8.81 -14.99
N ASP A 83 -1.24 -7.50 -14.87
CA ASP A 83 -0.16 -6.59 -14.49
C ASP A 83 0.16 -6.73 -13.00
N ILE A 84 1.45 -6.82 -12.67
CA ILE A 84 1.94 -6.94 -11.30
C ILE A 84 2.99 -5.86 -11.05
N TYR A 85 2.80 -5.13 -9.96
CA TYR A 85 3.76 -4.16 -9.43
C TYR A 85 4.12 -4.58 -8.01
N SER A 86 5.41 -4.62 -7.71
CA SER A 86 5.92 -4.99 -6.40
C SER A 86 7.17 -4.18 -6.05
N LEU A 87 7.63 -4.30 -4.81
CA LEU A 87 8.87 -3.72 -4.32
C LEU A 87 9.93 -4.80 -4.13
N CYS A 88 11.17 -4.48 -4.47
CA CYS A 88 12.30 -5.33 -4.11
C CYS A 88 12.61 -5.10 -2.63
N GLU A 89 12.68 -6.15 -1.83
CA GLU A 89 13.00 -6.05 -0.40
C GLU A 89 14.47 -5.77 -0.09
N HIS A 90 15.34 -5.90 -1.09
CA HIS A 90 16.79 -5.75 -0.91
C HIS A 90 17.27 -4.30 -1.08
N HIS A 91 16.43 -3.41 -1.62
CA HIS A 91 16.76 -2.03 -1.97
C HIS A 91 15.65 -1.08 -1.50
#